data_AF-A0A1T4QCM9-F1
#
_entry.id   AF-A0A1T4QCM9-F1
#
_cell.length_a   1.000
_cell.length_b   1.000
_cell.length_c   1.000
_cell.angle_alpha   90.00
_cell.angle_beta   90.00
_cell.angle_gamma   90.00
#
_symmetry.space_group_name_H-M   'P 1'
#
loop_
_entity.id
_entity.type
_entity.pdbx_description
1 polymer ?
#
loop_
_entity_poly.entity_id
_entity_poly.type
_entity_poly.pdbx_seq_one_letter_code
_entity_poly.pdbx_strand_id
1 'polypeptide(L)'
;MKIEATENQLARLFKESERTIRDKYKQARIAPGKYDLINVIETYVSNIKKTISKDEIEEIEKNYKKSKVALNEAKLKIIEEEYISIDEVTEAVSTMIFNFKSKIMSLPKKIVIDLKKCTTSFEQEKTIERHVKKALGELKEYLELHEGD
;
A
#
# COMPACT_ATOMS: atom_id res chain seq x y z
N MET A 1 -5.96 1.30 -49.17
CA MET A 1 -5.44 2.45 -48.39
C MET A 1 -4.19 1.97 -47.68
N LYS A 2 -3.00 2.47 -48.04
CA LYS A 2 -1.75 2.06 -47.38
C LYS A 2 -1.53 2.96 -46.17
N ILE A 3 -1.52 2.36 -44.98
CA ILE A 3 -1.26 3.09 -43.74
C ILE A 3 0.23 2.92 -43.43
N GLU A 4 0.98 4.00 -43.53
CA GLU A 4 2.43 4.00 -43.27
C GLU A 4 2.69 4.24 -41.78
N ALA A 5 3.62 3.47 -41.20
CA ALA A 5 4.14 3.70 -39.86
C ALA A 5 5.67 3.79 -39.88
N THR A 6 6.22 4.64 -39.00
CA THR A 6 7.67 4.76 -38.80
C THR A 6 8.20 3.69 -37.84
N GLU A 7 9.50 3.41 -37.90
CA GLU A 7 10.18 2.46 -36.97
C GLU A 7 9.90 2.80 -35.50
N ASN A 8 9.95 4.08 -35.13
CA ASN A 8 9.70 4.53 -33.75
C ASN A 8 8.25 4.29 -33.33
N GLN A 9 7.29 4.53 -34.22
CA GLN A 9 5.87 4.28 -33.95
C GLN A 9 5.61 2.79 -33.75
N LEU A 10 6.19 1.93 -34.59
CA LEU A 10 6.09 0.48 -34.43
C LEU A 10 6.76 -0.01 -33.14
N ALA A 11 7.95 0.50 -32.82
CA ALA A 11 8.66 0.18 -31.58
C ALA A 11 7.82 0.50 -30.33
N ARG A 12 7.15 1.67 -30.32
CA ARG A 12 6.23 2.05 -29.24
C ARG A 12 4.99 1.17 -29.17
N LEU A 13 4.38 0.86 -30.32
CA LEU A 13 3.14 0.08 -30.39
C LEU A 13 3.36 -1.37 -29.92
N PHE A 14 4.42 -2.02 -30.39
CA PHE A 14 4.73 -3.41 -30.06
C PHE A 14 5.59 -3.55 -28.81
N LYS A 15 6.05 -2.44 -28.21
CA LYS A 15 6.98 -2.40 -27.06
C LYS A 15 8.26 -3.19 -27.33
N GLU A 16 8.77 -3.11 -28.56
CA GLU A 16 10.01 -3.77 -29.00
C GLU A 16 11.04 -2.72 -29.44
N SER A 17 12.33 -3.10 -29.51
CA SER A 17 13.37 -2.20 -30.00
C SER A 17 13.23 -1.95 -31.50
N GLU A 18 13.63 -0.76 -31.98
CA GLU A 18 13.66 -0.44 -33.41
C GLU A 18 14.51 -1.44 -34.21
N ARG A 19 15.59 -1.96 -33.61
CA ARG A 19 16.40 -3.04 -34.19
C ARG A 19 15.56 -4.31 -34.41
N THR A 20 14.78 -4.71 -33.41
CA THR A 20 13.89 -5.87 -33.50
C THR A 20 12.84 -5.69 -34.59
N ILE A 21 12.26 -4.49 -34.70
CA ILE A 21 11.30 -4.15 -35.77
C ILE A 21 11.95 -4.26 -37.16
N ARG A 22 13.15 -3.69 -37.32
CA ARG A 22 13.91 -3.79 -38.57
C ARG A 22 14.23 -5.22 -38.95
N ASP A 23 14.52 -6.07 -37.98
CA ASP A 23 14.86 -7.47 -38.23
C ASP A 23 13.64 -8.35 -38.52
N LYS A 24 12.54 -8.20 -37.77
CA LYS A 24 11.33 -9.02 -37.90
C LYS A 24 10.47 -8.66 -39.12
N TYR A 25 10.38 -7.37 -39.48
CA TYR A 25 9.42 -6.89 -40.48
C TYR A 25 10.06 -6.42 -41.78
N LYS A 26 11.23 -6.95 -42.15
CA LYS A 26 11.95 -6.58 -43.40
C LYS A 26 11.06 -6.61 -44.64
N GLN A 27 10.16 -7.58 -44.70
CA GLN A 27 9.26 -7.82 -45.83
C GLN A 27 8.14 -6.78 -45.97
N ALA A 28 7.80 -6.08 -44.88
CA ALA A 28 6.76 -5.04 -44.87
C ALA A 28 7.34 -3.62 -45.03
N ARG A 29 8.65 -3.48 -45.29
CA ARG A 29 9.32 -2.19 -45.45
C ARG A 29 9.00 -1.58 -46.81
N ILE A 30 8.43 -0.38 -46.80
CA ILE A 30 8.09 0.38 -48.01
C ILE A 30 9.27 1.27 -48.42
N ALA A 31 9.89 1.93 -47.44
CA ALA A 31 11.03 2.84 -47.65
C ALA A 31 11.94 2.82 -46.41
N PRO A 32 13.12 3.46 -46.44
CA PRO A 32 13.96 3.55 -45.25
C PRO A 32 13.21 4.19 -44.07
N GLY A 33 13.11 3.47 -42.94
CA GLY A 33 12.37 3.95 -41.77
C GLY A 33 10.84 3.88 -41.85
N LYS A 34 10.26 3.38 -42.95
CA LYS A 34 8.82 3.35 -43.19
C LYS A 34 8.30 1.96 -43.56
N TYR A 35 7.19 1.59 -42.94
CA TYR A 35 6.62 0.25 -43.00
C TYR A 35 5.12 0.32 -43.32
N ASP A 36 4.62 -0.71 -44.00
CA ASP A 36 3.19 -0.92 -44.16
C ASP A 36 2.61 -1.46 -42.85
N LEU A 37 1.86 -0.63 -42.13
CA LEU A 37 1.33 -0.98 -40.82
C LEU A 37 0.40 -2.21 -40.89
N ILE A 38 -0.37 -2.34 -41.97
CA ILE A 38 -1.33 -3.43 -42.12
C ILE A 38 -0.59 -4.76 -42.25
N ASN A 39 0.40 -4.83 -43.14
CA ASN A 39 1.22 -6.04 -43.31
C ASN A 39 2.01 -6.41 -42.04
N VAL A 40 2.48 -5.41 -41.29
CA VAL A 40 3.17 -5.63 -40.00
C VAL A 40 2.23 -6.28 -38.98
N ILE A 41 1.00 -5.76 -38.85
CA ILE A 41 -0.02 -6.31 -37.94
C ILE A 41 -0.43 -7.73 -38.36
N GLU A 42 -0.68 -7.97 -39.65
CA GLU A 42 -1.03 -9.30 -40.17
C GLU A 42 0.07 -10.33 -39.90
N THR A 43 1.33 -9.93 -40.08
CA THR A 43 2.50 -10.76 -39.78
C THR A 43 2.60 -11.04 -38.28
N TYR A 44 2.38 -10.03 -37.43
CA TYR A 44 2.41 -10.17 -35.98
C TYR A 44 1.33 -11.13 -35.47
N VAL A 45 0.08 -10.95 -35.89
CA VAL A 45 -1.05 -11.81 -35.52
C VAL A 45 -0.82 -13.24 -36.01
N SER A 46 -0.30 -13.40 -37.23
CA SER A 46 0.01 -14.72 -37.78
C SER A 46 1.14 -15.42 -37.02
N ASN A 47 2.14 -14.68 -36.55
CA ASN A 47 3.23 -15.22 -35.73
C ASN A 47 2.72 -15.64 -34.34
N ILE A 48 1.89 -14.83 -33.68
CA ILE A 48 1.26 -15.21 -32.41
C ILE A 48 0.44 -16.50 -32.56
N LYS A 49 -0.38 -16.60 -33.60
CA LYS A 49 -1.19 -17.81 -33.86
C LYS A 49 -0.35 -19.06 -34.16
N LYS A 50 0.88 -18.90 -34.66
CA LYS A 50 1.81 -20.02 -34.92
C LYS A 50 2.63 -20.40 -33.70
N THR A 51 2.95 -19.43 -32.85
CA THR A 51 3.82 -19.62 -31.68
C THR A 51 3.07 -20.06 -30.44
N ILE A 52 1.80 -19.68 -30.29
CA ILE A 52 1.01 -20.00 -29.11
C ILE A 52 -0.06 -21.05 -29.48
N SER A 53 0.04 -22.23 -28.88
CA SER A 53 -0.99 -23.26 -28.98
C SER A 53 -2.26 -22.82 -28.24
N LYS A 54 -3.43 -23.32 -28.63
CA LYS A 54 -4.71 -23.00 -27.95
C LYS A 54 -4.62 -23.26 -26.43
N ASP A 55 -3.91 -24.31 -26.05
CA ASP A 55 -3.73 -24.74 -24.66
C ASP A 55 -2.90 -23.73 -23.85
N GLU A 56 -1.86 -23.14 -24.44
CA GLU A 56 -1.06 -22.08 -23.81
C GLU A 56 -1.84 -20.77 -23.65
N ILE A 57 -2.74 -20.43 -24.59
CA ILE A 57 -3.62 -19.26 -24.45
C ILE A 57 -4.58 -19.45 -23.27
N GLU A 58 -5.19 -20.63 -23.16
CA GLU A 58 -6.09 -20.97 -22.05
C GLU A 58 -5.36 -20.94 -20.70
N GLU A 59 -4.11 -21.40 -20.65
CA GLU A 59 -3.29 -21.35 -19.44
C GLU A 59 -2.93 -19.91 -19.04
N ILE A 60 -2.55 -19.06 -20.00
CA ILE A 60 -2.27 -17.64 -19.76
C ILE A 60 -3.52 -16.91 -19.25
N GLU A 61 -4.68 -17.14 -19.86
CA GLU A 61 -5.95 -16.55 -19.42
C GLU A 61 -6.35 -17.01 -18.02
N LYS A 62 -6.16 -18.29 -17.71
CA LYS A 62 -6.42 -18.86 -16.39
C LYS A 62 -5.51 -18.23 -15.33
N ASN A 63 -4.21 -18.07 -15.64
CA ASN A 63 -3.26 -17.45 -14.73
C ASN A 63 -3.58 -15.96 -14.53
N TYR A 64 -3.92 -15.22 -15.59
CA TYR A 64 -4.35 -13.83 -15.47
C TYR A 64 -5.61 -13.67 -14.60
N LYS A 65 -6.61 -14.54 -14.77
CA LYS A 65 -7.81 -14.55 -13.91
C LYS A 65 -7.44 -14.80 -12.44
N LYS A 66 -6.57 -15.78 -12.16
CA LYS A 66 -6.10 -16.05 -10.79
C LYS A 66 -5.38 -14.85 -10.19
N SER A 67 -4.44 -14.24 -10.92
CA SER A 67 -3.72 -13.05 -10.44
C SER A 67 -4.66 -11.86 -10.20
N LYS A 68 -5.68 -11.69 -11.03
CA LYS A 68 -6.69 -10.64 -10.85
C LYS A 68 -7.57 -10.87 -9.63
N VAL A 69 -7.94 -12.13 -9.35
CA VAL A 69 -8.65 -12.51 -8.13
C VAL A 69 -7.79 -12.22 -6.90
N ALA A 70 -6.55 -12.69 -6.85
CA ALA A 70 -5.64 -12.44 -5.73
C ALA A 70 -5.40 -10.94 -5.47
N LEU A 71 -5.28 -10.14 -6.53
CA LEU A 71 -5.13 -8.70 -6.42
C LEU A 71 -6.40 -8.03 -5.87
N ASN A 72 -7.58 -8.49 -6.30
CA ASN A 72 -8.85 -7.99 -5.79
C ASN A 72 -9.07 -8.40 -4.32
N GLU A 73 -8.69 -9.61 -3.93
CA GLU A 73 -8.71 -10.06 -2.52
C GLU A 73 -7.79 -9.22 -1.65
N ALA A 74 -6.57 -8.93 -2.10
CA ALA A 74 -5.65 -8.05 -1.38
C ALA A 74 -6.20 -6.63 -1.24
N LYS A 75 -6.83 -6.10 -2.29
CA LYS A 75 -7.51 -4.79 -2.22
C LYS A 75 -8.73 -4.81 -1.30
N LEU A 76 -9.49 -5.90 -1.30
CA LEU A 76 -10.65 -6.06 -0.44
C LEU A 76 -10.21 -6.03 1.02
N LYS A 77 -9.13 -6.74 1.39
CA LYS A 77 -8.55 -6.69 2.75
C LYS A 77 -8.06 -5.30 3.18
N ILE A 78 -7.60 -4.48 2.24
CA ILE A 78 -7.23 -3.08 2.52
C ILE A 78 -8.50 -2.24 2.74
N ILE A 79 -9.58 -2.51 2.00
CA ILE A 79 -10.85 -1.77 2.08
C ILE A 79 -11.69 -2.21 3.29
N GLU A 80 -11.61 -3.47 3.70
CA GLU A 80 -12.30 -4.05 4.86
C GLU A 80 -11.68 -3.64 6.22
N GLU A 81 -10.84 -2.59 6.24
CA GLU A 81 -10.29 -1.98 7.48
C GLU A 81 -9.43 -2.91 8.36
N GLU A 82 -9.02 -4.10 7.88
CA GLU A 82 -8.11 -4.99 8.60
C GLU A 82 -6.64 -4.47 8.68
N TYR A 83 -6.33 -3.37 7.99
CA TYR A 83 -5.00 -2.77 7.98
C TYR A 83 -5.09 -1.25 8.20
N ILE A 84 -4.86 -0.82 9.44
CA ILE A 84 -4.55 0.57 9.77
C ILE A 84 -3.19 0.92 9.16
N SER A 85 -3.06 2.11 8.56
CA SER A 85 -1.76 2.51 8.01
C SER A 85 -0.72 2.63 9.14
N ILE A 86 0.54 2.35 8.82
CA ILE A 86 1.65 2.49 9.79
C ILE A 86 1.70 3.92 10.35
N ASP A 87 1.36 4.91 9.52
CA ASP A 87 1.33 6.32 9.90
C ASP A 87 0.24 6.60 10.93
N GLU A 88 -0.97 6.08 10.75
CA GLU A 88 -2.08 6.20 11.72
C GLU A 88 -1.75 5.50 13.05
N VAL A 89 -1.19 4.29 13.01
CA VAL A 89 -0.74 3.59 14.24
C VAL A 89 0.33 4.41 14.97
N THR A 90 1.28 4.97 14.22
CA THR A 90 2.37 5.77 14.80
C THR A 90 1.84 7.05 15.43
N GLU A 91 0.87 7.71 14.79
CA GLU A 91 0.23 8.92 15.31
C GLU A 91 -0.58 8.63 16.59
N ALA A 92 -1.37 7.54 16.59
CA ALA A 92 -2.14 7.12 17.75
C ALA A 92 -1.22 6.80 18.96
N VAL A 93 -0.18 5.99 18.75
CA VAL A 93 0.79 5.63 19.80
C VAL A 93 1.56 6.86 20.28
N SER A 94 1.96 7.76 19.38
CA SER A 94 2.67 8.99 19.75
C SER A 94 1.81 9.91 20.61
N THR A 95 0.53 10.06 20.25
CA THR A 95 -0.46 10.83 21.01
C THR A 95 -0.67 10.22 22.40
N MET A 96 -0.76 8.90 22.48
CA MET A 96 -0.87 8.18 23.75
C MET A 96 0.35 8.43 24.65
N ILE A 97 1.56 8.29 24.11
CA ILE A 97 2.82 8.53 24.85
C ILE A 97 2.90 9.99 25.32
N PHE A 98 2.49 10.94 24.49
CA PHE A 98 2.47 12.36 24.86
C PHE A 98 1.54 12.62 26.05
N ASN A 99 0.32 12.08 26.01
CA ASN A 99 -0.65 12.19 27.09
C ASN A 99 -0.14 11.53 28.39
N PHE A 100 0.47 10.35 28.27
CA PHE A 100 1.08 9.63 29.39
C PHE A 100 2.18 10.47 30.07
N LYS A 101 3.11 11.02 29.27
CA LYS A 101 4.18 11.88 29.74
C LYS A 101 3.64 13.14 30.43
N SER A 102 2.68 13.82 29.81
CA SER A 102 2.07 15.02 30.38
C SER A 102 1.44 14.74 31.74
N LYS A 103 0.73 13.61 31.88
CA LYS A 103 0.07 13.22 33.13
C LYS A 103 1.06 12.97 34.25
N ILE A 104 2.12 12.19 33.98
CA ILE A 104 3.19 11.90 34.95
C ILE A 104 3.88 13.18 35.41
N MET A 105 4.20 14.09 34.48
CA MET A 105 4.83 15.37 34.81
C MET A 105 3.94 16.26 35.69
N SER A 106 2.61 16.11 35.60
CA SER A 106 1.65 16.85 36.43
C SER A 106 1.43 16.26 37.83
N LEU A 107 1.75 14.97 38.04
CA LEU A 107 1.48 14.25 39.30
C LEU A 107 2.15 14.88 40.52
N PRO A 108 3.47 15.20 40.51
CA PRO A 108 4.13 15.76 41.68
C PRO A 108 3.47 17.03 42.19
N LYS A 109 3.09 17.95 41.28
CA LYS A 109 2.41 19.20 41.65
C LYS A 109 1.06 18.94 42.32
N LYS A 110 0.29 17.97 41.82
CA LYS A 110 -1.03 17.61 42.38
C LYS A 110 -0.90 16.92 43.75
N ILE A 111 0.05 15.99 43.87
CA ILE A 111 0.31 15.26 45.11
C ILE A 111 0.74 16.22 46.21
N VAL A 112 1.65 17.16 45.94
CA VAL A 112 2.14 18.14 46.93
C VAL A 112 1.01 18.98 47.53
N ILE A 113 0.01 19.37 46.74
CA ILE A 113 -1.13 20.17 47.24
C ILE A 113 -1.95 19.38 48.27
N ASP A 114 -2.16 18.09 48.03
CA ASP A 114 -2.93 17.24 48.94
C ASP A 114 -2.10 16.77 50.13
N LEU A 115 -0.79 16.53 49.94
CA LEU A 115 0.13 16.16 51.02
C LEU A 115 0.22 17.24 52.11
N LYS A 116 0.09 18.52 51.75
CA LYS A 116 0.04 19.63 52.73
C LYS A 116 -1.12 19.52 53.73
N LYS A 117 -2.16 18.75 53.40
CA LYS A 117 -3.34 18.55 54.25
C LYS A 117 -3.20 17.32 55.15
N CYS A 118 -2.17 16.49 54.92
CA CYS A 118 -1.94 15.26 55.67
C CYS A 118 -1.09 15.55 56.90
N THR A 119 -1.51 15.03 58.04
CA THR A 119 -0.82 15.19 59.34
C THR A 119 0.03 13.99 59.71
N THR A 120 -0.30 12.81 59.18
CA THR A 120 0.41 11.56 59.50
C THR A 120 1.08 10.96 58.26
N SER A 121 2.15 10.19 58.48
CA SER A 121 2.85 9.47 57.40
C SER A 121 1.92 8.49 56.67
N PHE A 122 0.97 7.87 57.39
CA PHE A 122 -0.02 6.96 56.80
C PHE A 122 -0.98 7.68 55.83
N GLU A 123 -1.45 8.87 56.19
CA GLU A 123 -2.31 9.70 55.31
C GLU A 123 -1.56 10.15 54.06
N GLN A 124 -0.26 10.45 54.20
CA GLN A 124 0.60 10.85 53.08
C GLN A 124 0.77 9.69 52.09
N GLU A 125 1.10 8.50 52.58
CA GLU A 125 1.25 7.29 51.76
C GLU A 125 -0.04 6.96 51.01
N LYS A 126 -1.19 6.94 51.71
CA LYS A 126 -2.51 6.70 51.10
C LYS A 126 -2.86 7.75 50.04
N THR A 127 -2.44 9.00 50.25
CA THR A 127 -2.67 10.09 49.31
C THR A 127 -1.84 9.93 48.03
N ILE A 128 -0.57 9.56 48.17
CA ILE A 128 0.31 9.25 47.04
C ILE A 128 -0.25 8.08 46.24
N GLU A 129 -0.58 6.98 46.93
CA GLU A 129 -1.12 5.78 46.31
C GLU A 129 -2.41 6.06 45.53
N ARG A 130 -3.32 6.87 46.09
CA ARG A 130 -4.55 7.30 45.43
C ARG A 130 -4.28 8.06 44.12
N HIS A 131 -3.35 9.02 44.14
CA HIS A 131 -3.02 9.81 42.93
C HIS A 131 -2.34 8.95 41.85
N VAL A 132 -1.45 8.04 42.26
CA VAL A 132 -0.81 7.10 41.34
C VAL A 132 -1.84 6.15 40.73
N LYS A 133 -2.70 5.53 41.54
CA LYS A 133 -3.78 4.64 41.07
C LYS A 133 -4.74 5.36 40.13
N LYS A 134 -5.12 6.61 40.46
CA LYS A 134 -5.99 7.41 39.59
C LYS A 134 -5.33 7.71 38.25
N ALA A 135 -4.08 8.14 38.24
CA ALA A 135 -3.36 8.38 37.00
C ALA A 135 -3.23 7.09 36.17
N LEU A 136 -2.87 5.96 36.78
CA LEU A 136 -2.79 4.67 36.07
C LEU A 136 -4.15 4.20 35.55
N GLY A 137 -5.23 4.41 36.31
CA GLY A 137 -6.60 4.08 35.88
C GLY A 137 -7.06 4.90 34.69
N GLU A 138 -6.85 6.22 34.73
CA GLU A 138 -7.15 7.11 33.60
C GLU A 138 -6.31 6.74 32.36
N LEU A 139 -5.05 6.33 32.54
CA LEU A 139 -4.19 5.87 31.44
C LEU A 139 -4.63 4.50 30.87
N LYS A 140 -5.23 3.64 31.69
CA LYS A 140 -5.84 2.38 31.24
C LYS A 140 -7.10 2.64 30.41
N GLU A 141 -7.93 3.60 30.80
CA GLU A 141 -9.13 3.99 30.06
C GLU A 141 -8.78 4.53 28.66
N TYR A 142 -7.66 5.26 28.51
CA TYR A 142 -7.13 5.65 27.20
C TYR A 142 -6.69 4.47 26.32
N LEU A 143 -6.27 3.35 26.90
CA LEU A 143 -5.94 2.14 26.14
C LEU A 143 -7.21 1.44 25.64
N GLU A 144 -8.25 1.38 26.48
CA GLU A 144 -9.51 0.68 26.17
C GLU A 144 -10.38 1.44 25.16
N LEU A 145 -10.32 2.79 25.14
CA LEU A 145 -11.04 3.62 24.16
C LEU A 145 -10.48 3.54 22.73
N HIS A 146 -9.30 2.97 22.53
CA HIS A 146 -8.68 2.80 21.20
C HIS A 146 -8.69 1.35 20.72
N GLU A 147 -9.32 0.43 21.45
CA GLU A 147 -9.63 -0.94 20.99
C GLU A 147 -11.02 -1.06 20.37
N GLY A 148 -11.79 0.03 20.30
CA GLY A 148 -13.21 0.04 19.95
C GLY A 148 -13.62 0.78 18.67
N ASP A 149 -12.67 1.34 17.92
CA ASP A 149 -12.89 1.98 16.61
C ASP A 149 -12.04 1.30 15.53
#